data_AF-A0A151IF93-F1
#
_entry.id   AF-A0A151IF93-F1
#
_cell.length_a   1.000
_cell.length_b   1.000
_cell.length_c   1.000
_cell.angle_alpha   90.00
_cell.angle_beta   90.00
_cell.angle_gamma   90.00
#
_symmetry.space_group_name_H-M   'P 1'
#
loop_
_entity.id
_entity.type
_entity.pdbx_description
1 polymer ?
#
loop_
_entity_poly.entity_id
_entity_poly.type
_entity_poly.pdbx_seq_one_letter_code
_entity_poly.pdbx_strand_id
1 'polypeptide(L)'
;MKSGRPRCVTCMYHCPRKRERIRNRTHRNRDRDRDPLMTMLCATNNITYPSWCHIIKDACVTGFVLETRHAGPCNAYDTAPFYIGELIIILIKFNIISVMSRM
;
A
#
# COMPACT_ATOMS: atom_id res chain seq x y z
N MET A 1 16.37 -2.98 -7.29
CA MET A 1 17.62 -3.75 -7.46
C MET A 1 17.58 -4.97 -6.54
N LYS A 2 17.66 -6.20 -7.08
CA LYS A 2 17.85 -7.40 -6.24
C LYS A 2 19.33 -7.42 -5.85
N SER A 3 19.66 -7.17 -4.60
CA SER A 3 21.06 -7.16 -4.12
C SER A 3 21.73 -8.54 -4.20
N GLY A 4 21.00 -9.60 -4.57
CA GLY A 4 21.47 -10.98 -4.60
C GLY A 4 21.81 -11.55 -3.21
N ARG A 5 21.72 -10.73 -2.16
CA ARG A 5 22.05 -11.10 -0.79
C ARG A 5 20.79 -11.58 -0.07
N PRO A 6 20.79 -12.81 0.48
CA PRO A 6 19.69 -13.28 1.30
C PRO A 6 19.58 -12.44 2.57
N ARG A 7 18.37 -12.27 3.09
CA ARG A 7 18.09 -11.61 4.36
C ARG A 7 17.18 -12.49 5.21
N CYS A 8 17.54 -12.68 6.48
CA CYS A 8 16.71 -13.40 7.43
C CYS A 8 15.61 -12.47 7.96
N VAL A 9 14.37 -12.95 7.97
CA VAL A 9 13.22 -12.26 8.55
C VAL A 9 12.35 -13.25 9.30
N THR A 10 11.63 -12.79 10.32
CA THR A 10 10.68 -13.62 11.07
C THR A 10 9.39 -13.78 10.28
N CYS A 11 8.96 -15.02 10.04
CA CYS A 11 7.81 -15.32 9.17
C CYS A 11 6.48 -15.57 9.88
N MET A 12 6.31 -15.02 11.08
CA MET A 12 5.10 -15.23 11.88
C MET A 12 4.12 -14.06 11.72
N TYR A 13 3.39 -14.02 10.59
CA TYR A 13 2.42 -12.96 10.30
C TYR A 13 0.98 -13.47 10.27
N HIS A 14 0.21 -13.04 11.27
CA HIS A 14 -1.24 -13.24 11.34
C HIS A 14 -1.95 -12.03 10.71
N CYS A 15 -2.15 -12.06 9.40
CA CYS A 15 -2.83 -10.97 8.71
C CYS A 15 -4.36 -11.01 8.95
N PRO A 16 -5.01 -9.87 9.24
CA PRO A 16 -6.46 -9.81 9.45
C PRO A 16 -7.20 -10.20 8.16
N ARG A 17 -8.15 -11.12 8.27
CA ARG A 17 -9.00 -11.52 7.14
C ARG A 17 -10.13 -10.52 6.95
N LYS A 18 -10.25 -9.96 5.74
CA LYS A 18 -11.34 -9.05 5.32
C LYS A 18 -12.75 -9.62 5.57
N ARG A 19 -12.89 -10.95 5.65
CA ARG A 19 -14.17 -11.68 5.80
C ARG A 19 -14.77 -11.63 7.22
N GLU A 20 -13.99 -11.27 8.24
CA GLU A 20 -14.45 -11.36 9.63
C GLU A 20 -15.37 -10.20 10.09
N ARG A 21 -15.60 -9.20 9.24
CA ARG A 21 -16.62 -8.17 9.49
C ARG A 21 -18.04 -8.56 9.08
N ILE A 22 -18.26 -9.72 8.45
CA ILE A 22 -19.59 -10.10 7.97
C ILE A 22 -20.39 -10.89 9.02
N ARG A 23 -19.75 -11.61 9.95
CA ARG A 23 -20.47 -12.46 10.91
C ARG A 23 -20.94 -11.78 12.20
N ASN A 24 -20.40 -10.61 12.56
CA ASN A 24 -20.79 -9.88 13.79
C ASN A 24 -21.51 -8.56 13.51
N ARG A 25 -22.31 -8.48 12.44
CA ARG A 25 -23.12 -7.30 12.07
C ARG A 25 -24.58 -7.42 12.50
N THR A 26 -24.83 -7.71 13.77
CA THR A 26 -26.17 -7.48 14.34
C THR A 26 -26.30 -6.15 15.08
N HIS A 27 -25.25 -5.36 15.36
CA HIS A 27 -25.48 -4.07 16.04
C HIS A 27 -24.58 -2.90 15.58
N ARG A 28 -25.27 -1.95 14.93
CA ARG A 28 -25.10 -0.47 14.94
C ARG A 28 -23.82 0.17 14.35
N ASN A 29 -24.06 0.75 13.17
CA ASN A 29 -23.67 2.10 12.72
C ASN A 29 -22.23 2.42 12.27
N ARG A 30 -22.16 2.94 11.03
CA ARG A 30 -21.14 3.83 10.43
C ARG A 30 -19.75 3.24 10.14
N ASP A 31 -19.68 2.12 9.42
CA ASP A 31 -18.52 1.89 8.54
C ASP A 31 -18.70 2.80 7.31
N ARG A 32 -18.25 4.05 7.39
CA ARG A 32 -18.12 4.95 6.24
C ARG A 32 -17.27 4.26 5.18
N ASP A 33 -17.74 4.31 3.94
CA ASP A 33 -17.12 3.84 2.71
C ASP A 33 -15.64 4.24 2.58
N ARG A 34 -14.74 3.49 3.21
CA ARG A 34 -13.33 3.50 2.82
C ARG A 34 -13.24 2.59 1.61
N ASP A 35 -13.20 3.21 0.44
CA ASP A 35 -13.01 2.54 -0.84
C ASP A 35 -11.90 1.47 -0.71
N PRO A 36 -12.22 0.17 -0.88
CA PRO A 36 -11.26 -0.92 -0.73
C PRO A 36 -10.05 -0.81 -1.67
N LEU A 37 -10.17 -0.03 -2.75
CA LEU A 37 -9.17 0.13 -3.79
C LEU A 37 -7.96 0.96 -3.32
N MET A 38 -8.17 1.99 -2.48
CA MET A 38 -7.09 2.85 -1.98
C MET A 38 -6.17 2.15 -0.97
N THR A 39 -6.61 1.05 -0.35
CA THR A 39 -5.81 0.27 0.61
C THR A 39 -4.96 -0.83 -0.03
N MET A 40 -5.13 -1.09 -1.32
CA MET A 40 -4.33 -2.10 -2.01
C MET A 40 -2.91 -1.59 -2.28
N LEU A 41 -1.96 -2.50 -2.41
CA LEU A 41 -0.56 -2.20 -2.65
C LEU A 41 -0.03 -3.08 -3.79
N CYS A 42 0.77 -2.50 -4.67
CA CYS A 42 1.52 -3.26 -5.66
C CYS A 42 2.88 -3.66 -5.08
N ALA A 43 3.25 -4.92 -5.15
CA ALA A 43 4.57 -5.40 -4.73
C ALA A 43 5.55 -5.50 -5.91
N THR A 44 6.82 -5.74 -5.61
CA THR A 44 7.91 -5.86 -6.59
C THR A 44 7.80 -7.04 -7.57
N ASN A 45 6.92 -8.01 -7.28
CA ASN A 45 6.57 -9.09 -8.19
C ASN A 45 5.38 -8.75 -9.12
N ASN A 46 4.96 -7.48 -9.16
CA ASN A 46 3.81 -7.00 -9.92
C ASN A 46 2.47 -7.65 -9.53
N ILE A 47 2.36 -8.14 -8.29
CA ILE A 47 1.10 -8.64 -7.74
C ILE A 47 0.51 -7.59 -6.80
N THR A 48 -0.82 -7.45 -6.84
CA THR A 48 -1.57 -6.55 -5.96
C THR A 48 -1.97 -7.29 -4.69
N TYR A 49 -1.62 -6.73 -3.53
CA TYR A 49 -1.95 -7.27 -2.22
C TYR A 49 -2.90 -6.35 -1.46
N PRO A 50 -3.76 -6.92 -0.59
CA PRO A 50 -4.71 -6.12 0.18
C PRO A 50 -4.06 -5.32 1.32
N SER A 51 -2.82 -5.62 1.70
CA SER A 51 -2.05 -4.87 2.71
C SER A 51 -0.58 -5.32 2.72
N TRP A 52 0.29 -4.54 3.35
CA TRP A 52 1.71 -4.89 3.54
C TRP A 52 1.94 -6.23 4.25
N CYS A 53 1.12 -6.58 5.25
CA CYS A 53 1.20 -7.88 5.93
C CYS A 53 1.12 -9.07 4.95
N HIS A 54 0.24 -8.97 3.95
CA HIS A 54 0.06 -10.02 2.96
C HIS A 54 1.25 -10.11 2.00
N ILE A 55 1.95 -9.00 1.73
CA ILE A 55 3.19 -8.99 0.96
C ILE A 55 4.28 -9.75 1.70
N ILE A 56 4.49 -9.46 2.99
CA ILE A 56 5.55 -10.12 3.77
C ILE A 56 5.22 -11.60 4.02
N LYS A 57 3.94 -11.92 4.25
CA LYS A 57 3.50 -13.31 4.35
C LYS A 57 3.83 -14.09 3.08
N ASP A 58 3.59 -13.51 1.91
CA ASP A 58 3.91 -14.17 0.64
C ASP A 58 5.42 -14.22 0.38
N ALA A 59 6.18 -13.19 0.76
CA ALA A 59 7.64 -13.21 0.73
C ALA A 59 8.20 -14.38 1.55
N CYS A 60 7.59 -14.65 2.70
CA CYS A 60 7.94 -15.77 3.55
C CYS A 60 7.61 -17.14 2.93
N VAL A 61 6.45 -17.27 2.29
CA VAL A 61 6.04 -18.53 1.62
C VAL A 61 6.91 -18.81 0.40
N THR A 62 7.24 -17.78 -0.37
CA THR A 62 8.00 -17.90 -1.62
C THR A 62 9.51 -17.93 -1.39
N GLY A 63 10.00 -17.49 -0.22
CA GLY A 63 11.42 -17.35 0.08
C GLY A 63 12.09 -16.20 -0.68
N PHE A 64 11.33 -15.39 -1.42
CA PHE A 64 11.82 -14.21 -2.11
C PHE A 64 11.45 -12.96 -1.36
N VAL A 65 12.37 -12.00 -1.33
CA VAL A 65 12.06 -10.70 -0.73
C VAL A 65 11.12 -9.92 -1.65
N LEU A 66 9.92 -9.65 -1.14
CA LEU A 66 8.96 -8.76 -1.75
C LEU A 66 8.93 -7.43 -1.01
N GLU A 67 8.95 -6.34 -1.78
CA GLU A 67 8.82 -4.98 -1.27
C GLU A 67 7.61 -4.30 -1.92
N THR A 68 7.07 -3.28 -1.26
CA THR A 68 6.04 -2.43 -1.86
C THR A 68 6.63 -1.55 -2.94
N ARG A 69 6.11 -1.68 -4.17
CA ARG A 69 6.51 -0.87 -5.33
C ARG A 69 5.76 0.47 -5.34
N HIS A 70 4.45 0.44 -5.16
CA HIS A 70 3.61 1.63 -5.03
C HIS A 70 2.29 1.31 -4.30
N ALA A 71 1.61 2.35 -3.82
CA ALA A 71 0.24 2.24 -3.33
C ALA A 71 -0.74 2.05 -4.50
N GLY A 72 -1.88 1.40 -4.27
CA GLY A 72 -2.85 1.04 -5.30
C GLY A 72 -2.52 -0.28 -6.02
N PRO A 73 -3.43 -0.77 -6.88
CA PRO A 73 -3.22 -1.99 -7.66
C PRO A 73 -2.13 -1.81 -8.72
N CYS A 74 -1.40 -2.87 -9.06
CA CYS A 74 -0.34 -2.81 -10.07
C CYS A 74 -0.83 -2.35 -11.45
N ASN A 75 -2.12 -2.55 -11.75
CA ASN A 75 -2.77 -2.14 -13.00
C ASN A 75 -3.53 -0.80 -12.86
N ALA A 76 -3.27 -0.02 -11.81
CA ALA A 76 -3.98 1.26 -11.57
C ALA A 76 -3.77 2.32 -12.66
N TYR A 77 -2.81 2.11 -13.57
CA TYR A 77 -2.53 3.02 -14.68
C TYR A 77 -3.76 3.27 -15.57
N ASP A 78 -4.72 2.34 -15.62
CA ASP A 78 -5.90 2.47 -16.48
C ASP A 78 -7.10 3.19 -15.81
N THR A 79 -7.06 3.47 -14.50
CA THR A 79 -8.26 3.97 -13.78
C THR A 79 -8.01 5.12 -12.80
N ALA A 80 -6.81 5.68 -12.73
CA ALA A 80 -6.55 6.82 -11.86
C ALA A 80 -6.02 8.04 -12.64
N PRO A 81 -6.88 9.05 -12.92
CA PRO A 81 -6.46 10.38 -13.35
C PRO A 81 -5.60 11.14 -12.32
N PHE A 82 -5.07 10.49 -11.28
CA PHE A 82 -4.51 11.16 -10.10
C PHE A 82 -3.10 10.71 -9.69
N TYR A 83 -2.33 10.04 -10.57
CA TYR A 83 -0.87 9.84 -10.36
C TYR A 83 0.00 11.00 -10.86
N ILE A 84 -0.59 12.15 -11.20
CA ILE A 84 0.16 13.41 -11.36
C ILE A 84 0.48 14.05 -9.98
N GLY A 85 -0.10 13.51 -8.89
CA GLY A 85 0.02 14.06 -7.54
C GLY A 85 1.41 13.97 -6.90
N GLU A 86 2.20 12.92 -7.15
CA GLU A 86 3.51 12.81 -6.46
C GLU A 86 4.56 13.77 -7.01
N LEU A 87 4.56 14.06 -8.32
CA LEU A 87 5.45 15.09 -8.88
C LEU A 87 4.92 16.51 -8.60
N ILE A 88 3.61 16.75 -8.71
CA ILE A 88 3.03 18.08 -8.47
C ILE A 88 3.08 18.46 -6.98
N ILE A 89 2.83 17.54 -6.05
CA ILE A 89 2.92 17.84 -4.60
C ILE A 89 4.37 18.12 -4.20
N ILE A 90 5.35 17.42 -4.76
CA ILE A 90 6.77 17.73 -4.54
C ILE A 90 7.13 19.10 -5.12
N LEU A 91 6.70 19.43 -6.34
CA LEU A 91 6.96 20.73 -6.97
C LEU A 91 6.22 21.90 -6.29
N ILE A 92 4.99 21.69 -5.80
CA ILE A 92 4.22 22.67 -5.03
C ILE A 92 4.79 22.82 -3.61
N LYS A 93 5.23 21.74 -2.94
CA LYS A 93 5.92 21.83 -1.64
C LYS A 93 7.22 22.62 -1.76
N PHE A 94 8.00 22.42 -2.83
CA PHE A 94 9.21 23.21 -3.07
C PHE A 94 8.91 24.70 -3.34
N ASN A 95 7.80 25.03 -4.02
CA ASN A 95 7.42 26.42 -4.26
C ASN A 95 6.82 27.11 -3.02
N ILE A 96 6.00 26.41 -2.22
CA ILE A 96 5.32 26.99 -1.05
C ILE A 96 6.28 27.17 0.14
N ILE A 97 7.23 26.25 0.38
CA ILE A 97 8.18 26.36 1.49
C ILE A 97 9.12 27.57 1.32
N SER A 98 9.33 28.06 0.10
CA SER A 98 10.14 29.27 -0.15
C SER A 98 9.41 30.58 0.20
N VAL A 99 8.08 30.58 0.31
CA VAL A 99 7.28 31.83 0.50
C VAL A 99 6.95 32.10 1.98
N MET A 100 7.10 31.14 2.90
CA MET A 100 6.82 31.34 4.32
C MET A 100 8.06 31.53 5.21
N SER A 101 9.15 32.11 4.66
CA SER A 101 10.33 32.51 5.44
C SER A 101 10.62 34.02 5.39
N ARG A 102 9.58 34.83 5.19
CA ARG A 102 9.62 36.28 5.43
C ARG A 102 8.29 36.75 6.02
N MET A 103 8.22 36.74 7.36
CA MET A 103 7.72 37.80 8.24
C MET A 103 7.63 37.24 9.66
#